data_AF-A0A1N6N1H4-F1
#
_entry.id   AF-A0A1N6N1H4-F1
#
_cell.length_a   1.000
_cell.length_b   1.000
_cell.length_c   1.000
_cell.angle_alpha   90.00
_cell.angle_beta   90.00
_cell.angle_gamma   90.00
#
_symmetry.space_group_name_H-M   'P 1'
#
loop_
_entity.id
_entity.type
_entity.pdbx_description
1 polymer ?
#
loop_
_entity_poly.entity_id
_entity_poly.type
_entity_poly.pdbx_seq_one_letter_code
_entity_poly.pdbx_strand_id
1 'polypeptide(L)'
;MTDIPQPTLAGLDREYRYDDALNLVAANDERQWLRYVVNSNGQVTSVSNGDQLREHYQYDACGYPFRRFDGINEIDGEQLYQKGHRLRRVGQHLFEYDDADRMTAMQLWQEGHRPQLTKFRWTRFTKKRS
;
A
#
# COMPACT_ATOMS: atom_id res chain seq x y z
N MET A 1 -32.03 -40.60 -16.63
CA MET A 1 -31.20 -39.55 -17.23
C MET A 1 -30.91 -38.54 -16.15
N THR A 2 -29.70 -38.57 -15.62
CA THR A 2 -29.25 -37.70 -14.54
C THR A 2 -28.80 -36.39 -15.16
N ASP A 3 -29.54 -35.31 -14.90
CA ASP A 3 -29.15 -33.96 -15.31
C ASP A 3 -28.06 -33.47 -14.36
N ILE A 4 -26.84 -33.28 -14.86
CA ILE A 4 -25.71 -32.75 -14.09
C ILE A 4 -25.81 -31.23 -14.20
N PRO A 5 -26.08 -30.48 -13.12
CA PRO A 5 -26.13 -29.03 -13.20
C PRO A 5 -24.77 -28.51 -13.68
N GLN A 6 -24.79 -27.70 -14.75
CA GLN A 6 -23.59 -27.07 -15.28
C GLN A 6 -22.94 -26.18 -14.21
N PRO A 7 -21.60 -26.13 -14.13
CA PRO A 7 -20.93 -25.24 -13.20
C PRO A 7 -21.30 -23.79 -13.53
N THR A 8 -21.95 -23.11 -12.59
CA THR A 8 -22.12 -21.65 -12.64
C THR A 8 -20.73 -21.03 -12.62
N LEU A 9 -20.33 -20.44 -13.74
CA LEU A 9 -19.16 -19.58 -13.78
C LEU A 9 -19.43 -18.44 -12.80
N ALA A 10 -18.75 -18.42 -11.65
CA ALA A 10 -18.72 -17.24 -10.78
C ALA A 10 -18.05 -16.13 -11.59
N GLY A 11 -18.87 -15.36 -12.31
CA GLY A 11 -18.42 -14.25 -13.12
C GLY A 11 -18.02 -13.12 -12.18
N LEU A 12 -16.71 -12.82 -12.14
CA LEU A 12 -16.14 -11.64 -11.50
C LEU A 12 -16.88 -10.38 -11.93
N ASP A 13 -17.89 -9.96 -11.16
CA ASP A 13 -18.66 -8.75 -11.44
C ASP A 13 -17.86 -7.53 -10.98
N ARG A 14 -16.93 -7.10 -11.85
CA ARG A 14 -16.05 -5.95 -11.63
C ARG A 14 -16.47 -4.78 -12.50
N GLU A 15 -17.01 -3.75 -11.87
CA GLU A 15 -17.32 -2.48 -12.55
C GLU A 15 -16.21 -1.46 -12.30
N TYR A 16 -15.75 -0.80 -13.36
CA TYR A 16 -14.82 0.33 -13.29
C TYR A 16 -15.51 1.58 -13.83
N ARG A 17 -15.37 2.72 -13.12
CA ARG A 17 -15.90 4.02 -13.56
C ARG A 17 -14.78 5.03 -13.65
N TYR A 18 -14.88 5.88 -14.67
CA TYR A 18 -13.88 6.90 -14.99
C TYR A 18 -14.53 8.28 -15.05
N ASP A 19 -13.77 9.33 -14.72
CA ASP A 19 -14.16 10.71 -15.01
C ASP A 19 -13.92 11.07 -16.50
N ASP A 20 -14.28 12.29 -16.90
CA ASP A 20 -14.12 12.78 -18.28
C ASP A 20 -12.64 12.87 -18.73
N ALA A 21 -11.69 12.84 -17.80
CA ALA A 21 -10.26 12.80 -18.05
C ALA A 21 -9.69 11.36 -18.05
N LEU A 22 -10.57 10.35 -17.98
CA LEU A 22 -10.25 8.92 -17.92
C LEU A 22 -9.49 8.49 -16.65
N ASN A 23 -9.61 9.24 -15.55
CA ASN A 23 -9.08 8.80 -14.26
C ASN A 23 -10.06 7.82 -13.59
N LEU A 24 -9.54 6.76 -12.96
CA LEU A 24 -10.35 5.78 -12.24
C LEU A 24 -10.97 6.41 -10.98
N VAL A 25 -12.30 6.48 -10.92
CA VAL A 25 -13.05 7.07 -9.79
C VAL A 25 -13.89 6.07 -8.99
N ALA A 26 -14.07 4.85 -9.49
CA ALA A 26 -14.67 3.77 -8.71
C ALA A 26 -14.27 2.41 -9.29
N ALA A 27 -14.06 1.42 -8.41
CA ALA A 27 -13.94 0.03 -8.79
C ALA A 27 -14.75 -0.82 -7.82
N ASN A 28 -15.69 -1.61 -8.34
CA ASN A 28 -16.44 -2.59 -7.56
C ASN A 28 -15.73 -3.95 -7.64
N ASP A 29 -15.53 -4.60 -6.50
CA ASP A 29 -15.14 -6.03 -6.44
C ASP A 29 -16.20 -6.72 -5.59
N GLU A 30 -16.50 -8.00 -5.87
CA GLU A 30 -17.68 -8.77 -5.40
C GLU A 30 -17.94 -8.78 -3.86
N ARG A 31 -17.07 -8.15 -3.07
CA ARG A 31 -17.12 -8.10 -1.60
C ARG A 31 -17.42 -6.70 -1.03
N GLN A 32 -17.11 -5.60 -1.71
CA GLN A 32 -17.27 -4.22 -1.19
C GLN A 32 -17.42 -3.19 -2.33
N TRP A 33 -18.45 -2.34 -2.26
CA TRP A 33 -18.52 -1.11 -3.06
C TRP A 33 -17.41 -0.17 -2.55
N LEU A 34 -16.32 -0.03 -3.30
CA LEU A 34 -15.25 0.92 -2.96
C LEU A 34 -15.22 2.04 -4.00
N ARG A 35 -15.26 3.28 -3.50
CA ARG A 35 -15.07 4.49 -4.31
C ARG A 35 -13.65 5.01 -4.12
N TYR A 36 -13.01 5.38 -5.22
CA TYR A 36 -11.66 5.92 -5.23
C TYR A 36 -11.69 7.36 -5.71
N VAL A 37 -11.07 8.28 -4.99
CA VAL A 37 -10.83 9.64 -5.49
C VAL A 37 -9.36 9.73 -5.85
N VAL A 38 -9.07 10.26 -7.03
CA VAL A 38 -7.71 10.39 -7.57
C VAL A 38 -7.39 11.86 -7.85
N ASN A 39 -6.13 12.27 -7.67
CA ASN A 39 -5.65 13.59 -8.05
C ASN A 39 -5.33 13.68 -9.56
N SER A 40 -4.93 14.85 -10.04
CA SER A 40 -4.57 15.07 -11.46
C SER A 40 -3.35 14.27 -11.94
N ASN A 41 -2.56 13.69 -11.03
CA ASN A 41 -1.45 12.80 -11.34
C ASN A 41 -1.88 11.31 -11.37
N GLY A 42 -3.19 11.03 -11.26
CA GLY A 42 -3.74 9.67 -11.24
C GLY A 42 -3.52 8.91 -9.93
N GLN A 43 -3.15 9.61 -8.84
CA GLN A 43 -2.85 8.97 -7.55
C GLN A 43 -4.09 8.98 -6.66
N VAL A 44 -4.37 7.87 -5.97
CA VAL A 44 -5.52 7.73 -5.07
C VAL A 44 -5.35 8.62 -3.83
N THR A 45 -6.16 9.65 -3.71
CA THR A 45 -6.21 10.49 -2.51
C THR A 45 -7.19 9.97 -1.47
N SER A 46 -8.25 9.25 -1.86
CA SER A 46 -9.23 8.72 -0.90
C SER A 46 -9.84 7.41 -1.34
N VAL A 47 -10.14 6.54 -0.37
CA VAL A 47 -10.90 5.29 -0.54
C VAL A 47 -12.07 5.31 0.42
N SER A 48 -13.29 5.08 -0.09
CA SER A 48 -14.51 5.06 0.73
C SER A 48 -15.34 3.81 0.47
N ASN A 49 -16.01 3.30 1.52
CA ASN A 49 -17.09 2.33 1.41
C ASN A 49 -18.40 3.01 1.76
N GLY A 50 -19.29 3.18 0.79
CA GLY A 50 -20.47 4.04 0.93
C GLY A 50 -20.04 5.49 1.15
N ASP A 51 -20.62 6.11 2.16
CA ASP A 51 -20.24 7.43 2.65
C ASP A 51 -19.13 7.36 3.72
N GLN A 52 -18.68 6.16 4.11
CA GLN A 52 -17.63 5.98 5.09
C GLN A 52 -16.24 6.07 4.42
N LEU A 53 -15.49 7.11 4.74
CA LEU A 53 -14.08 7.20 4.38
C LEU A 53 -13.28 6.11 5.11
N ARG A 54 -12.51 5.32 4.35
CA ARG A 54 -11.72 4.19 4.85
C ARG A 54 -10.24 4.53 4.87
N GLU A 55 -9.77 5.21 3.83
CA GLU A 55 -8.37 5.60 3.69
C GLU A 55 -8.27 6.97 3.03
N HIS A 56 -7.28 7.77 3.44
CA HIS A 56 -6.92 9.02 2.78
C HIS A 56 -5.41 9.18 2.71
N TYR A 57 -4.90 9.74 1.62
CA TYR A 57 -3.48 9.87 1.34
C TYR A 57 -3.14 11.29 0.90
N GLN A 58 -2.00 11.77 1.39
CA GLN A 58 -1.36 12.99 0.91
C GLN A 58 0.00 12.67 0.35
N TYR A 59 0.37 13.35 -0.72
CA TYR A 59 1.59 13.10 -1.46
C TYR A 59 2.55 14.28 -1.38
N ASP A 60 3.85 14.01 -1.34
CA ASP A 60 4.88 15.02 -1.51
C ASP A 60 5.01 15.45 -2.98
N ALA A 61 5.84 16.47 -3.23
CA ALA A 61 6.08 17.01 -4.58
C ALA A 61 6.71 16.00 -5.55
N CYS A 62 7.33 14.93 -5.04
CA CYS A 62 7.90 13.86 -5.85
C CYS A 62 6.88 12.74 -6.14
N GLY A 63 5.66 12.85 -5.60
CA GLY A 63 4.58 11.89 -5.80
C GLY A 63 4.58 10.71 -4.82
N TYR A 64 5.32 10.76 -3.71
CA TYR A 64 5.31 9.69 -2.71
C TYR A 64 4.30 10.00 -1.60
N PRO A 65 3.58 9.00 -1.05
CA PRO A 65 2.69 9.23 0.08
C PRO A 65 3.50 9.76 1.26
N PHE A 66 3.19 10.95 1.74
CA PHE A 66 3.81 11.56 2.91
C PHE A 66 2.92 11.43 4.16
N ARG A 67 1.60 11.29 3.99
CA ARG A 67 0.67 10.98 5.08
C ARG A 67 -0.40 9.99 4.65
N ARG A 68 -0.84 9.16 5.59
CA ARG A 68 -1.93 8.21 5.44
C ARG A 68 -2.89 8.34 6.61
N PHE A 69 -4.17 8.15 6.36
CA PHE A 69 -5.21 8.18 7.37
C PHE A 69 -6.09 6.93 7.26
N ASP A 70 -6.61 6.43 8.38
CA ASP A 70 -7.59 5.31 8.44
C ASP A 70 -9.05 5.78 8.29
N GLY A 71 -9.22 6.91 7.61
CA GLY A 71 -10.48 7.62 7.44
C GLY A 71 -10.70 8.75 8.45
N ILE A 72 -10.04 8.69 9.62
CA ILE A 72 -10.16 9.75 10.64
C ILE A 72 -8.78 10.11 11.20
N ASN A 73 -8.01 9.11 11.62
CA ASN A 73 -6.75 9.33 12.31
C ASN A 73 -5.60 9.22 11.33
N GLU A 74 -4.59 10.09 11.49
CA GLU A 74 -3.31 9.89 10.80
C GLU A 74 -2.69 8.60 11.32
N ILE A 75 -2.43 7.67 10.41
CA ILE A 75 -1.77 6.40 10.68
C ILE A 75 -0.41 6.41 10.02
N ASP A 76 0.59 5.93 10.76
CA ASP A 76 1.97 5.78 10.31
C ASP A 76 2.73 7.06 9.88
N GLY A 77 2.09 8.25 9.89
CA GLY A 77 2.64 9.61 9.71
C GLY A 77 4.03 9.76 9.05
N GLU A 78 4.91 10.57 9.64
CA GLU A 78 6.32 10.72 9.18
C GLU A 78 7.20 9.47 9.40
N GLN A 79 6.63 8.35 9.84
CA GLN A 79 7.40 7.12 10.05
C GLN A 79 7.45 6.24 8.80
N LEU A 80 6.54 6.43 7.84
CA LEU A 80 6.45 5.58 6.67
C LEU A 80 7.67 5.75 5.74
N TYR A 81 8.12 6.98 5.50
CA TYR A 81 9.26 7.26 4.61
C TYR A 81 10.32 8.14 5.27
N GLN A 82 11.59 7.92 4.91
CA GLN A 82 12.73 8.80 5.22
C GLN A 82 13.19 9.58 3.98
N LYS A 83 14.13 10.52 4.17
CA LYS A 83 14.73 11.33 3.09
C LYS A 83 15.11 10.47 1.87
N GLY A 84 14.73 10.94 0.69
CA GLY A 84 14.89 10.22 -0.58
C GLY A 84 13.79 9.19 -0.83
N HIS A 85 12.62 9.34 -0.19
CA HIS A 85 11.42 8.52 -0.39
C HIS A 85 11.61 7.02 -0.10
N ARG A 86 12.53 6.71 0.83
CA ARG A 86 12.83 5.33 1.24
C ARG A 86 11.87 4.89 2.32
N LEU A 87 11.33 3.68 2.21
CA LEU A 87 10.42 3.12 3.20
C LEU A 87 11.16 2.95 4.54
N ARG A 88 10.78 3.69 5.57
CA ARG A 88 11.39 3.62 6.90
C ARG A 88 10.67 2.61 7.78
N ARG A 89 9.34 2.62 7.81
CA ARG A 89 8.55 1.73 8.68
C ARG A 89 7.24 1.33 8.01
N VAL A 90 6.86 0.06 8.08
CA VAL A 90 5.51 -0.40 7.69
C VAL A 90 5.06 -1.50 8.62
N GLY A 91 3.91 -1.31 9.28
CA GLY A 91 3.43 -2.22 10.32
C GLY A 91 4.52 -2.51 11.37
N GLN A 92 4.90 -3.77 11.49
CA GLN A 92 5.91 -4.25 12.44
C GLN A 92 7.36 -4.17 11.93
N HIS A 93 7.59 -3.73 10.69
CA HIS A 93 8.91 -3.68 10.09
C HIS A 93 9.51 -2.27 10.14
N LEU A 94 10.80 -2.19 10.46
CA LEU A 94 11.65 -0.99 10.34
C LEU A 94 12.81 -1.31 9.40
N PHE A 95 13.16 -0.38 8.51
CA PHE A 95 14.23 -0.53 7.54
C PHE A 95 15.29 0.55 7.72
N GLU A 96 16.56 0.15 7.51
CA GLU A 96 17.71 1.05 7.55
C GLU A 96 18.47 0.98 6.24
N TYR A 97 19.09 2.09 5.86
CA TYR A 97 19.78 2.28 4.58
C TYR A 97 21.13 2.96 4.80
N ASP A 98 22.09 2.70 3.90
CA ASP A 98 23.33 3.47 3.82
C ASP A 98 23.17 4.75 2.98
N ASP A 99 24.23 5.55 2.90
CA ASP A 99 24.27 6.80 2.12
C ASP A 99 24.16 6.58 0.60
N ALA A 100 24.34 5.34 0.13
CA ALA A 100 24.14 4.95 -1.26
C ALA A 100 22.73 4.39 -1.53
N ASP A 101 21.79 4.63 -0.61
CA ASP A 101 20.38 4.20 -0.67
C ASP A 101 20.16 2.68 -0.68
N ARG A 102 21.14 1.91 -0.20
CA ARG A 102 21.02 0.45 -0.13
C ARG A 102 20.57 0.01 1.26
N MET A 103 19.59 -0.89 1.33
CA MET A 103 19.08 -1.40 2.61
C MET A 103 20.15 -2.21 3.36
N THR A 104 20.49 -1.79 4.58
CA THR A 104 21.52 -2.41 5.44
C THR A 104 20.91 -3.25 6.56
N ALA A 105 19.70 -2.93 7.00
CA ALA A 105 19.00 -3.72 8.01
C ALA A 105 17.48 -3.71 7.85
N MET A 106 16.85 -4.76 8.38
CA MET A 106 15.42 -4.85 8.63
C MET A 106 15.21 -5.37 10.05
N GLN A 107 14.40 -4.66 10.84
CA GLN A 107 13.94 -5.10 12.16
C GLN A 107 12.46 -5.46 12.09
N LEU A 108 12.09 -6.63 12.61
CA LEU A 108 10.70 -7.07 12.76
C LEU A 108 10.33 -7.12 14.24
N TRP A 109 9.36 -6.30 14.63
CA TRP A 109 8.82 -6.21 15.98
C TRP A 109 7.63 -7.15 16.13
N GLN A 110 7.75 -8.18 16.98
CA GLN A 110 6.63 -9.03 17.33
C GLN A 110 6.29 -8.81 18.80
N GLU A 111 5.01 -8.66 19.10
CA GLU A 111 4.54 -8.43 20.47
C GLU A 111 5.01 -9.56 21.40
N GLY A 112 5.57 -9.21 22.56
CA GLY A 112 6.11 -10.18 23.52
C GLY A 112 7.47 -10.78 23.14
N HIS A 113 8.06 -10.43 22.00
CA HIS A 113 9.36 -10.95 21.54
C HIS A 113 10.41 -9.86 21.39
N ARG A 114 11.69 -10.25 21.50
CA ARG A 114 12.80 -9.38 21.09
C ARG A 114 12.72 -9.15 19.58
N PRO A 115 13.01 -7.93 19.08
CA PRO A 115 12.97 -7.65 17.66
C PRO A 115 13.92 -8.55 16.87
N GLN A 116 13.42 -9.12 15.79
CA GLN A 116 14.24 -9.92 14.89
C GLN A 116 15.00 -8.97 13.96
N LEU A 117 16.33 -8.93 14.10
CA LEU A 117 17.20 -8.10 13.27
C LEU A 117 17.81 -8.95 12.14
N THR A 118 17.57 -8.55 10.90
CA THR A 118 18.26 -9.08 9.73
C THR A 118 19.19 -8.01 9.17
N LYS A 119 20.50 -8.31 9.13
CA LYS A 119 21.50 -7.42 8.55
C LYS A 119 21.87 -7.85 7.14
N PHE A 120 22.17 -6.86 6.32
CA PHE A 120 22.58 -7.04 4.93
C PHE A 120 23.93 -6.39 4.71
N ARG A 121 24.78 -7.10 3.98
CA ARG A 121 26.05 -6.57 3.49
C ARG A 121 26.05 -6.55 1.98
N TRP A 122 26.45 -5.41 1.43
CA TRP A 122 26.58 -5.23 0.00
C TRP A 122 28.03 -5.44 -0.43
N THR A 123 28.23 -6.34 -1.38
CA THR A 123 29.45 -6.35 -2.20
C THR A 123 29.25 -5.43 -3.41
N ARG A 124 30.27 -5.28 -4.26
CA ARG A 124 30.18 -4.45 -5.47
C ARG A 124 29.05 -4.86 -6.43
N PHE A 125 28.52 -6.08 -6.31
CA PHE A 125 27.51 -6.64 -7.23
C PHE A 125 26.33 -7.36 -6.56
N THR A 126 26.41 -7.74 -5.28
CA THR A 126 25.36 -8.58 -4.65
C THR A 126 25.09 -8.25 -3.18
N LYS A 127 23.82 -8.39 -2.78
CA LYS A 127 23.34 -8.36 -1.40
C LYS A 127 23.55 -9.73 -0.75
N LYS A 128 24.11 -9.78 0.46
CA LYS A 128 24.14 -11.00 1.28
C LYS A 128 23.50 -10.73 2.63
N ARG A 129 22.66 -11.67 3.09
CA ARG A 129 22.20 -11.71 4.47
C ARG A 129 23.38 -12.12 5.35
N SER A 130 23.64 -11.37 6.41
CA SER A 130 24.64 -11.71 7.42
C SER A 130 24.02 -12.53 8.54
#